data_AF-A0A7V5A9D6-F1
#
_entry.id   AF-A0A7V5A9D6-F1
#
_cell.length_a   1.000
_cell.length_b   1.000
_cell.length_c   1.000
_cell.angle_alpha   90.00
_cell.angle_beta   90.00
_cell.angle_gamma   90.00
#
_symmetry.space_group_name_H-M   'P 1'
#
loop_
_entity.id
_entity.type
_entity.pdbx_description
1 polymer ?
#
loop_
_entity_poly.entity_id
_entity_poly.type
_entity_poly.pdbx_seq_one_letter_code
_entity_poly.pdbx_strand_id
1 'polypeptide(L)'
;MLRYIGWRIAQIFVTFFLFLTVVFLLFQAMPGDYTKQFIMNPRIPPEARQALAERLGLTGSVWDQYIHYVRNVFTGNLGVSFQYYPREVWDVIKERLPRTAVLFLVADLLAFALGYPLGKYIAWRRGRISDYVVTVTGVLFYTIFTPLLAIILLFVFSNVLGWFRSGGFLTPSLWLRPPVSPQTVFLLLTATICGLLGLWGGSYFLTRRIGHPRPRTWAR
;
A
#
# COMPACT_ATOMS: atom_id res chain seq x y z
N MET A 1 9.66 -30.61 3.45
CA MET A 1 9.27 -29.20 3.71
C MET A 1 10.46 -28.25 3.83
N LEU A 2 11.52 -28.57 4.59
CA LEU A 2 12.72 -27.73 4.72
C LEU A 2 13.39 -27.39 3.37
N ARG A 3 13.54 -28.37 2.46
CA ARG A 3 14.06 -28.14 1.09
C ARG A 3 13.22 -27.12 0.30
N TYR A 4 11.90 -27.16 0.45
CA TYR A 4 10.99 -26.25 -0.23
C TYR A 4 11.08 -24.83 0.36
N ILE A 5 11.13 -24.72 1.69
CA ILE A 5 11.29 -23.42 2.38
C ILE A 5 12.64 -22.79 1.97
N GLY A 6 13.73 -23.56 1.99
CA GLY A 6 15.04 -23.08 1.55
C GLY A 6 15.03 -22.59 0.10
N TRP A 7 14.38 -23.33 -0.80
CA TRP A 7 14.23 -22.91 -2.20
C TRP A 7 13.42 -21.63 -2.35
N ARG A 8 12.34 -21.46 -1.59
CA ARG A 8 11.53 -20.23 -1.58
C ARG A 8 12.31 -19.03 -1.05
N ILE A 9 13.08 -19.20 0.02
CA ILE A 9 13.93 -18.13 0.57
C ILE A 9 14.99 -17.71 -0.45
N ALA A 10 15.64 -18.68 -1.11
CA ALA A 10 16.59 -18.40 -2.18
C ALA A 10 15.95 -17.62 -3.34
N GLN A 11 14.76 -18.02 -3.79
CA GLN A 11 14.00 -17.29 -4.81
C GLN A 11 13.71 -15.85 -4.38
N ILE A 12 13.24 -15.63 -3.16
CA ILE A 12 12.97 -14.29 -2.61
C ILE A 12 14.24 -13.45 -2.62
N PHE A 13 15.36 -14.01 -2.16
CA PHE A 13 16.64 -13.31 -2.10
C PHE A 13 17.14 -12.92 -3.50
N VAL A 14 17.07 -13.84 -4.46
CA VAL A 14 17.45 -13.59 -5.85
C VAL A 14 16.55 -12.53 -6.49
N THR A 15 15.23 -12.64 -6.33
CA THR A 15 14.29 -11.64 -6.85
C THR A 15 14.51 -10.27 -6.23
N PHE A 16 14.74 -10.21 -4.91
CA PHE A 16 15.04 -8.96 -4.22
C PHE A 16 16.36 -8.34 -4.69
N PHE A 17 17.40 -9.14 -4.86
CA PHE A 17 18.69 -8.69 -5.38
C PHE A 17 18.59 -8.16 -6.82
N LEU A 18 17.85 -8.87 -7.68
CA LEU A 18 17.58 -8.42 -9.04
C LEU A 18 16.79 -7.10 -9.03
N PHE A 19 15.78 -6.97 -8.17
CA PHE A 19 15.03 -5.73 -8.01
C PHE A 19 15.94 -4.57 -7.57
N LEU A 20 16.79 -4.75 -6.56
CA LEU A 20 17.76 -3.73 -6.13
C LEU A 20 18.68 -3.30 -7.27
N THR A 21 19.19 -4.28 -8.03
CA THR A 21 20.08 -4.02 -9.18
C THR A 21 19.35 -3.21 -10.26
N VAL A 22 18.14 -3.62 -10.63
CA VAL A 22 17.33 -2.94 -11.64
C VAL A 22 16.99 -1.52 -11.20
N VAL A 23 16.59 -1.33 -9.94
CA VAL A 23 16.30 0.00 -9.39
C VAL A 23 17.53 0.91 -9.44
N PHE A 24 18.70 0.40 -9.02
CA PHE A 24 19.96 1.15 -9.10
C PHE A 24 20.28 1.55 -10.55
N LEU A 25 20.20 0.60 -11.48
CA LEU A 25 20.45 0.87 -12.90
C LEU A 25 19.45 1.86 -13.48
N LEU A 26 18.17 1.78 -13.10
CA LEU A 26 17.16 2.73 -13.53
C LEU A 26 17.50 4.15 -13.06
N PHE A 27 17.87 4.33 -11.79
CA PHE A 27 18.28 5.64 -11.29
C PHE A 27 19.55 6.16 -11.98
N GLN A 28 20.50 5.28 -12.31
CA GLN A 28 21.72 5.65 -13.02
C GLN A 28 21.48 5.97 -14.50
N ALA A 29 20.51 5.31 -15.14
CA ALA A 29 20.18 5.47 -16.55
C ALA A 29 19.28 6.68 -16.84
N MET A 30 18.59 7.21 -15.81
CA MET A 30 17.80 8.41 -15.98
C MET A 30 18.70 9.62 -16.33
N PRO A 31 18.33 10.44 -17.34
CA PRO A 31 19.15 11.56 -17.77
C PRO A 31 19.20 12.66 -16.69
N GLY A 32 20.40 12.92 -16.18
CA GLY A 32 20.66 13.78 -15.02
C GLY A 32 21.32 12.96 -13.91
N ASP A 33 22.27 13.54 -13.18
CA ASP A 33 22.83 12.86 -12.00
C ASP A 33 21.78 12.94 -10.88
N TYR A 34 20.77 12.04 -10.92
CA TYR A 34 19.60 12.07 -10.03
C TYR A 34 20.01 12.00 -8.57
N THR A 35 21.04 11.23 -8.28
CA THR A 35 21.65 11.12 -6.97
C THR A 35 22.15 12.48 -6.48
N LYS A 36 22.76 13.28 -7.35
CA LYS A 36 23.09 14.69 -7.06
C LYS A 36 21.87 15.61 -7.05
N GLN A 37 20.86 15.40 -7.89
CA GLN A 37 19.63 16.22 -7.87
C GLN A 37 18.86 16.09 -6.55
N PHE A 38 18.82 14.90 -5.95
CA PHE A 38 18.20 14.70 -4.63
C PHE A 38 18.97 15.43 -3.52
N ILE A 39 20.29 15.56 -3.65
CA ILE A 39 21.14 16.35 -2.76
C ILE A 39 21.00 17.86 -3.05
N MET A 40 20.69 18.24 -4.28
CA MET A 40 20.36 19.62 -4.67
C MET A 40 18.98 20.09 -4.17
N ASN A 41 18.28 19.28 -3.35
CA ASN A 41 17.06 19.73 -2.68
C ASN A 41 17.33 21.08 -1.97
N PRO A 42 16.51 22.12 -2.21
CA PRO A 42 16.63 23.42 -1.55
C PRO A 42 16.62 23.35 -0.02
N ARG A 43 16.07 22.28 0.56
CA ARG A 43 16.03 22.04 2.01
C ARG A 43 17.35 21.58 2.60
N ILE A 44 18.31 21.14 1.77
CA ILE A 44 19.62 20.66 2.22
C ILE A 44 20.62 21.82 2.11
N PRO A 45 21.23 22.27 3.22
CA PRO A 45 22.24 23.33 3.20
C PRO A 45 23.39 22.96 2.25
N PRO A 46 23.94 23.91 1.47
CA PRO A 46 25.02 23.65 0.53
C PRO A 46 26.23 22.95 1.17
N GLU A 47 26.56 23.32 2.40
CA GLU A 47 27.66 22.75 3.20
C GLU A 47 27.40 21.28 3.58
N ALA A 48 26.14 20.91 3.82
CA ALA A 48 25.75 19.54 4.17
C ALA A 48 25.69 18.60 2.95
N ARG A 49 25.69 19.14 1.73
CA ARG A 49 25.54 18.36 0.49
C ARG A 49 26.72 17.45 0.22
N GLN A 50 27.94 17.97 0.38
CA GLN A 50 29.16 17.20 0.15
C GLN A 50 29.32 16.10 1.20
N ALA A 51 29.14 16.46 2.48
CA ALA A 51 29.14 15.48 3.57
C ALA A 51 28.08 14.39 3.38
N LEU A 52 26.89 14.74 2.89
CA LEU A 52 25.84 13.77 2.61
C LEU A 52 26.18 12.87 1.40
N ALA A 53 26.78 13.44 0.34
CA ALA A 53 27.22 12.69 -0.83
C ALA A 53 28.27 11.63 -0.45
N GLU A 54 29.24 12.00 0.39
CA GLU A 54 30.25 11.07 0.91
C GLU A 54 29.62 10.00 1.80
N ARG A 55 28.73 10.40 2.72
CA ARG A 55 28.07 9.46 3.65
C ARG A 55 27.21 8.42 2.93
N LEU A 56 26.64 8.79 1.79
CA LEU A 56 25.85 7.90 0.94
C LEU A 56 26.69 7.12 -0.09
N GLY A 57 28.01 7.36 -0.15
CA GLY A 57 28.94 6.65 -1.04
C GLY A 57 28.84 7.08 -2.50
N LEU A 58 28.44 8.32 -2.78
CA LEU A 58 28.09 8.83 -4.12
C LEU A 58 29.26 9.45 -4.89
N THR A 59 30.46 9.42 -4.30
CA THR A 59 31.67 10.08 -4.82
C THR A 59 32.60 9.14 -5.61
N GLY A 60 32.33 7.82 -5.60
CA GLY A 60 33.14 6.80 -6.27
C GLY A 60 32.68 6.43 -7.68
N SER A 61 33.31 5.40 -8.26
CA SER A 61 32.88 4.82 -9.54
C SER A 61 31.46 4.24 -9.44
N VAL A 62 30.79 4.00 -10.58
CA VAL A 62 29.43 3.41 -10.58
C VAL A 62 29.40 2.07 -9.84
N TRP A 63 30.49 1.29 -9.93
CA TRP A 63 30.64 0.03 -9.20
C TRP A 63 30.75 0.24 -7.69
N ASP A 64 31.51 1.24 -7.24
CA ASP A 64 31.62 1.54 -5.81
C ASP A 64 30.28 1.99 -5.23
N GLN A 65 29.57 2.84 -5.97
CA GLN A 65 28.22 3.30 -5.60
C GLN A 65 27.24 2.13 -5.47
N TYR A 66 27.31 1.16 -6.38
CA TYR A 66 26.49 -0.05 -6.32
C TYR A 66 26.82 -0.90 -5.08
N ILE A 67 28.10 -1.15 -4.82
CA ILE A 67 28.55 -1.95 -3.67
C ILE A 67 28.12 -1.27 -2.36
N HIS A 68 28.32 0.05 -2.26
CA HIS A 68 27.88 0.83 -1.10
C HIS A 68 26.35 0.79 -0.94
N TYR A 69 25.59 0.96 -2.01
CA TYR A 69 24.14 0.87 -2.00
C TYR A 69 23.64 -0.49 -1.50
N VAL A 70 24.16 -1.59 -2.07
CA VAL A 70 23.79 -2.95 -1.68
C VAL A 70 24.17 -3.21 -0.22
N ARG A 71 25.38 -2.84 0.20
CA ARG A 71 25.84 -2.97 1.60
C ARG A 71 24.96 -2.20 2.57
N ASN A 72 24.58 -0.97 2.22
CA ASN A 72 23.73 -0.12 3.03
C ASN A 72 22.32 -0.71 3.21
N VAL A 73 21.75 -1.30 2.15
CA VAL A 73 20.46 -2.00 2.23
C VAL A 73 20.54 -3.22 3.15
N PHE A 74 21.57 -4.07 2.99
CA PHE A 74 21.71 -5.29 3.82
C PHE A 74 22.12 -5.00 5.27
N THR A 75 22.79 -3.88 5.55
CA THR A 75 23.09 -3.43 6.92
C THR A 75 21.92 -2.65 7.55
N GLY A 76 20.87 -2.36 6.79
CA GLY A 76 19.72 -1.57 7.24
C GLY A 76 20.00 -0.06 7.37
N ASN A 77 21.16 0.39 6.91
CA ASN A 77 21.53 1.81 6.88
C ASN A 77 20.97 2.47 5.61
N LEU A 78 19.71 2.89 5.66
CA LEU A 78 19.03 3.54 4.54
C LEU A 78 19.34 5.05 4.42
N GLY A 79 20.06 5.62 5.39
CA GLY A 79 20.36 7.05 5.46
C GLY A 79 19.14 7.94 5.66
N VAL A 80 19.28 9.20 5.22
CA VAL A 80 18.28 10.25 5.39
C VAL A 80 17.33 10.37 4.20
N SER A 81 16.10 10.78 4.47
CA SER A 81 15.11 11.07 3.44
C SER A 81 15.45 12.37 2.72
N PHE A 82 15.68 12.29 1.41
CA PHE A 82 15.87 13.50 0.60
C PHE A 82 14.63 14.39 0.58
N GLN A 83 13.42 13.83 0.62
CA GLN A 83 12.17 14.59 0.60
C GLN A 83 11.85 15.24 1.95
N TYR A 84 12.19 14.56 3.05
CA TYR A 84 11.86 14.97 4.42
C TYR A 84 13.09 15.31 5.27
N TYR A 85 14.17 15.79 4.63
CA TYR A 85 15.41 16.13 5.30
C TYR A 85 15.18 17.06 6.52
N PRO A 86 15.83 16.82 7.68
CA PRO A 86 16.89 15.83 7.96
C PRO A 86 16.40 14.49 8.56
N ARG A 87 15.15 14.07 8.31
CA ARG A 87 14.62 12.82 8.90
C ARG A 87 15.29 11.56 8.32
N GLU A 88 15.56 10.59 9.18
CA GLU A 88 16.02 9.25 8.79
C GLU A 88 14.92 8.51 8.00
N VAL A 89 15.32 7.71 7.00
CA VAL A 89 14.38 6.92 6.18
C VAL A 89 13.58 5.95 7.05
N TRP A 90 14.21 5.35 8.06
CA TRP A 90 13.55 4.42 8.98
C TRP A 90 12.38 5.04 9.73
N ASP A 91 12.49 6.31 10.14
CA ASP A 91 11.42 7.00 10.85
C ASP A 91 10.23 7.27 9.93
N VAL A 92 10.51 7.63 8.68
CA VAL A 92 9.49 7.82 7.65
C VAL A 92 8.78 6.50 7.33
N ILE A 93 9.52 5.39 7.24
CA ILE A 93 8.94 4.06 7.02
C ILE A 93 8.06 3.66 8.20
N LYS A 94 8.55 3.76 9.44
CA LYS A 94 7.77 3.42 10.65
C LYS A 94 6.49 4.23 10.77
N GLU A 95 6.52 5.49 10.38
CA GLU A 95 5.34 6.35 10.38
C GLU A 95 4.29 5.91 9.33
N ARG A 96 4.72 5.44 8.17
CA ARG A 96 3.83 5.12 7.02
C ARG A 96 3.39 3.68 6.98
N LEU A 97 4.22 2.75 7.41
CA LEU A 97 4.01 1.31 7.30
C LEU A 97 2.66 0.85 7.89
N PRO A 98 2.23 1.29 9.09
CA PRO A 98 0.94 0.89 9.64
C PRO A 98 -0.23 1.36 8.77
N ARG A 99 -0.13 2.54 8.17
CA ARG A 99 -1.18 3.13 7.33
C ARG A 99 -1.35 2.32 6.05
N THR A 100 -0.25 1.95 5.41
CA THR A 100 -0.27 1.05 4.25
C THR A 100 -0.81 -0.32 4.61
N ALA A 101 -0.39 -0.89 5.75
CA ALA A 101 -0.84 -2.20 6.19
C ALA A 101 -2.36 -2.24 6.44
N VAL A 102 -2.90 -1.24 7.15
CA VAL A 102 -4.35 -1.16 7.39
C VAL A 102 -5.10 -0.93 6.08
N LEU A 103 -4.62 -0.04 5.20
CA LEU A 103 -5.27 0.20 3.91
C LEU A 103 -5.32 -1.07 3.06
N PHE A 104 -4.19 -1.78 2.96
CA PHE A 104 -4.07 -3.04 2.23
C PHE A 104 -5.01 -4.11 2.81
N LEU A 105 -4.94 -4.34 4.12
CA LEU A 105 -5.77 -5.34 4.79
C LEU A 105 -7.27 -5.05 4.65
N VAL A 106 -7.70 -3.80 4.83
CA VAL A 106 -9.11 -3.44 4.69
C VAL A 106 -9.57 -3.61 3.25
N ALA A 107 -8.77 -3.19 2.27
CA ALA A 107 -9.09 -3.38 0.85
C ALA A 107 -9.21 -4.86 0.49
N ASP A 108 -8.27 -5.70 0.93
CA ASP A 108 -8.28 -7.14 0.65
C ASP A 108 -9.43 -7.85 1.35
N LEU A 109 -9.74 -7.48 2.61
CA LEU A 109 -10.87 -8.06 3.33
C LEU A 109 -12.19 -7.71 2.64
N LEU A 110 -12.35 -6.48 2.16
CA LEU A 110 -13.54 -6.08 1.40
C LEU A 110 -13.60 -6.79 0.05
N ALA A 111 -12.48 -6.87 -0.67
CA ALA A 111 -12.39 -7.59 -1.93
C ALA A 111 -12.73 -9.07 -1.76
N PHE A 112 -12.24 -9.72 -0.70
CA PHE A 112 -12.57 -11.10 -0.37
C PHE A 112 -14.03 -11.25 0.06
N ALA A 113 -14.52 -10.38 0.95
CA ALA A 113 -15.88 -10.42 1.47
C ALA A 113 -16.95 -10.24 0.39
N LEU A 114 -16.67 -9.45 -0.66
CA LEU A 114 -17.56 -9.26 -1.81
C LEU A 114 -17.31 -10.29 -2.91
N GLY A 115 -16.03 -10.54 -3.23
CA GLY A 115 -15.62 -11.42 -4.32
C GLY A 115 -15.93 -12.89 -4.07
N TYR A 116 -15.71 -13.39 -2.85
CA TYR A 116 -15.98 -14.78 -2.50
C TYR A 116 -17.46 -15.17 -2.66
N PRO A 117 -18.46 -14.46 -2.08
CA PRO A 117 -19.86 -14.82 -2.24
C PRO A 117 -20.35 -14.61 -3.68
N LEU A 118 -19.90 -13.56 -4.38
CA LEU A 118 -20.24 -13.36 -5.80
C LEU A 118 -19.71 -14.50 -6.66
N GLY A 119 -18.44 -14.88 -6.48
CA GLY A 119 -17.81 -16.01 -7.16
C GLY A 119 -18.53 -17.34 -6.87
N LYS A 120 -18.89 -17.59 -5.61
CA LYS A 120 -19.68 -18.75 -5.22
C LYS A 120 -21.07 -18.75 -5.87
N TYR A 121 -21.74 -17.60 -5.91
CA TYR A 121 -23.08 -17.46 -6.47
C TYR A 121 -23.11 -17.75 -7.97
N ILE A 122 -22.17 -17.19 -8.75
CA ILE A 122 -22.09 -17.44 -10.19
C ILE A 122 -21.68 -18.90 -10.50
N ALA A 123 -20.79 -19.48 -9.69
CA ALA A 123 -20.38 -20.88 -9.85
C ALA A 123 -21.57 -21.85 -9.71
N TRP A 124 -22.52 -21.55 -8.83
CA TRP A 124 -23.75 -22.36 -8.66
C TRP A 124 -24.85 -22.07 -9.68
N ARG A 125 -24.89 -20.86 -10.25
CA ARG A 125 -25.90 -20.45 -11.24
C ARG A 125 -25.30 -20.18 -12.62
N ARG A 126 -24.38 -21.07 -13.02
CA ARG A 126 -23.64 -20.98 -14.27
C ARG A 126 -24.58 -20.91 -15.48
N GLY A 127 -24.26 -20.05 -16.45
CA GLY A 127 -25.04 -19.89 -17.69
C GLY A 127 -26.28 -18.99 -17.59
N ARG A 128 -26.53 -18.34 -16.44
CA ARG A 128 -27.57 -17.31 -16.31
C ARG A 128 -27.05 -15.93 -16.66
N ILE A 129 -27.94 -14.98 -16.94
CA ILE A 129 -27.58 -13.56 -17.20
C ILE A 129 -26.70 -12.99 -16.06
N SER A 130 -26.95 -13.37 -14.81
CA SER A 130 -26.12 -12.95 -13.67
C SER A 130 -24.66 -13.39 -13.75
N ASP A 131 -24.39 -14.56 -14.35
CA ASP A 131 -23.03 -15.06 -14.60
C ASP A 131 -22.31 -14.17 -15.63
N TYR A 132 -23.00 -13.86 -16.73
CA TYR A 132 -22.48 -12.96 -17.77
C TYR A 132 -22.23 -11.55 -17.24
N VAL A 133 -23.18 -10.97 -16.50
CA VAL A 133 -23.03 -9.61 -15.96
C VAL A 133 -21.83 -9.52 -15.01
N VAL A 134 -21.73 -10.42 -14.04
CA VAL A 134 -20.62 -10.41 -13.07
C VAL A 134 -19.27 -10.64 -13.77
N THR A 135 -19.23 -11.56 -14.73
CA THR A 135 -18.00 -11.84 -15.49
C THR A 135 -17.57 -10.66 -16.34
N VAL A 136 -18.49 -10.05 -17.11
CA VAL A 136 -18.20 -8.87 -17.94
C VAL A 136 -17.77 -7.69 -17.08
N THR A 137 -18.49 -7.41 -15.99
CA THR A 137 -18.11 -6.34 -15.05
C THR A 137 -16.74 -6.60 -14.43
N GLY A 138 -16.45 -7.84 -14.02
CA GLY A 138 -15.14 -8.21 -13.48
C GLY A 138 -13.99 -7.99 -14.47
N VAL A 139 -14.17 -8.42 -15.73
CA VAL A 139 -13.20 -8.22 -16.81
C VAL A 139 -13.01 -6.74 -17.13
N LEU A 140 -14.09 -5.95 -17.15
CA LEU A 140 -14.01 -4.51 -17.34
C LEU A 140 -13.15 -3.85 -16.25
N PHE A 141 -13.45 -4.09 -14.97
CA PHE A 141 -12.66 -3.52 -13.88
C PHE A 141 -11.20 -3.99 -13.88
N TYR A 142 -10.93 -5.23 -14.28
CA TYR A 142 -9.58 -5.75 -14.41
C TYR A 142 -8.78 -5.09 -15.55
N THR A 143 -9.46 -4.72 -16.64
CA THR A 143 -8.81 -4.17 -17.84
C THR A 143 -8.67 -2.64 -17.79
N ILE A 144 -9.49 -1.96 -16.99
CA ILE A 144 -9.41 -0.50 -16.86
C ILE A 144 -8.04 -0.07 -16.33
N PHE A 145 -7.51 1.01 -16.92
CA PHE A 145 -6.31 1.67 -16.44
C PHE A 145 -6.51 2.16 -15.00
N THR A 146 -5.95 1.42 -14.03
CA THR A 146 -6.21 1.61 -12.60
C THR A 146 -5.94 3.04 -12.11
N PRO A 147 -4.89 3.77 -12.54
CA PRO A 147 -4.68 5.15 -12.13
C PRO A 147 -5.83 6.09 -12.54
N LEU A 148 -6.40 5.90 -13.73
CA LEU A 148 -7.56 6.69 -14.18
C LEU A 148 -8.79 6.37 -13.34
N LEU A 149 -9.06 5.09 -13.08
CA LEU A 149 -10.16 4.69 -12.19
C LEU A 149 -10.01 5.31 -10.81
N ALA A 150 -8.80 5.29 -10.24
CA ALA A 150 -8.52 5.90 -8.95
C ALA A 150 -8.82 7.41 -8.94
N ILE A 151 -8.44 8.15 -10.00
CA ILE A 151 -8.73 9.57 -10.14
C ILE A 151 -10.25 9.83 -10.27
N ILE A 152 -10.96 9.03 -11.07
CA ILE A 152 -12.41 9.15 -11.25
C ILE A 152 -13.13 8.89 -9.92
N LEU A 153 -12.77 7.80 -9.22
CA LEU A 153 -13.34 7.48 -7.91
C LEU A 153 -13.04 8.60 -6.92
N LEU A 154 -11.81 9.12 -6.88
CA LEU A 154 -11.46 10.23 -6.01
C LEU A 154 -12.31 11.47 -6.34
N PHE A 155 -12.51 11.81 -7.61
CA PHE A 155 -13.35 12.94 -8.00
C PHE A 155 -14.81 12.75 -7.59
N VAL A 156 -15.41 11.60 -7.88
CA VAL A 156 -16.81 11.31 -7.57
C VAL A 156 -17.04 11.26 -6.05
N PHE A 157 -16.25 10.47 -5.33
CA PHE A 157 -16.47 10.28 -3.90
C PHE A 157 -15.98 11.45 -3.05
N SER A 158 -15.00 12.22 -3.52
CA SER A 158 -14.50 13.39 -2.80
C SER A 158 -15.18 14.69 -3.18
N ASN A 159 -15.22 15.05 -4.46
CA ASN A 159 -15.73 16.36 -4.89
C ASN A 159 -17.24 16.36 -5.12
N VAL A 160 -17.79 15.32 -5.74
CA VAL A 160 -19.22 15.28 -6.07
C VAL A 160 -20.06 14.89 -4.85
N LEU A 161 -19.69 13.78 -4.19
CA LEU A 161 -20.44 13.23 -3.07
C LEU A 161 -20.02 13.78 -1.70
N GLY A 162 -18.80 14.30 -1.57
CA GLY A 162 -18.28 14.81 -0.30
C GLY A 162 -18.08 13.73 0.78
N TRP A 163 -18.09 12.43 0.42
CA TRP A 163 -17.97 11.33 1.38
C TRP A 163 -16.57 11.23 1.96
N PHE A 164 -15.54 11.51 1.15
CA PHE A 164 -14.14 11.43 1.56
C PHE A 164 -13.38 12.71 1.22
N ARG A 165 -12.30 12.98 1.95
CA ARG A 165 -11.38 14.08 1.61
C ARG A 165 -10.41 13.63 0.54
N SER A 166 -10.06 14.53 -0.37
CA SER A 166 -9.23 14.25 -1.56
C SER A 166 -7.75 14.05 -1.26
N GLY A 167 -7.27 14.42 -0.06
CA GLY A 167 -5.86 14.30 0.27
C GLY A 167 -5.54 14.24 1.77
N GLY A 168 -4.63 13.32 2.12
CA GLY A 168 -4.00 13.20 3.43
C GLY A 168 -4.92 12.83 4.60
N PHE A 169 -4.34 12.33 5.69
CA PHE A 169 -5.02 12.32 7.00
C PHE A 169 -5.06 13.74 7.61
N LEU A 170 -4.09 14.58 7.23
CA LEU A 170 -4.03 16.01 7.50
C LEU A 170 -3.63 16.72 6.20
N THR A 171 -4.26 17.85 5.91
CA THR A 171 -3.84 18.78 4.84
C THR A 171 -2.78 19.72 5.41
N PRO A 172 -1.50 19.62 5.01
CA PRO A 172 -0.46 20.51 5.54
C PRO A 172 -0.71 21.99 5.23
N SER A 173 -1.47 22.29 4.17
CA SER A 173 -1.83 23.65 3.76
C SER A 173 -2.92 24.30 4.61
N LEU A 174 -3.81 23.53 5.25
CA LEU A 174 -4.85 24.07 6.14
C LEU A 174 -4.39 24.18 7.60
N TRP A 175 -3.38 23.42 8.00
CA TRP A 175 -2.98 23.29 9.40
C TRP A 175 -1.46 23.44 9.53
N LEU A 176 -1.00 24.70 9.62
CA LEU A 176 0.40 25.03 9.95
C LEU A 176 0.82 24.50 11.33
N ARG A 177 -0.15 24.28 12.23
CA ARG A 177 -0.02 23.53 13.49
C ARG A 177 -1.28 22.67 13.71
N PRO A 178 -1.29 21.40 13.30
CA PRO A 178 -2.45 20.55 13.52
C PRO A 178 -2.66 20.30 15.03
N PRO A 179 -3.89 20.39 15.55
CA PRO A 179 -4.18 20.14 16.97
C PRO A 179 -4.01 18.66 17.35
N VAL A 180 -4.01 17.76 16.36
CA VAL A 180 -3.88 16.31 16.54
C VAL A 180 -2.84 15.75 15.59
N SER A 181 -2.04 14.79 16.08
CA SER A 181 -1.04 14.12 15.26
C SER A 181 -1.71 13.25 14.17
N PRO A 182 -1.11 13.07 12.98
CA PRO A 182 -1.66 12.18 11.97
C PRO A 182 -1.77 10.72 12.45
N GLN A 183 -0.91 10.29 13.38
CA GLN A 183 -1.05 9.01 14.08
C GLN A 183 -2.36 8.91 14.86
N THR A 184 -2.75 9.96 15.59
CA THR A 184 -4.00 9.98 16.37
C THR A 184 -5.22 9.84 15.46
N VAL A 185 -5.24 10.56 14.34
CA VAL A 185 -6.34 10.49 13.36
C VAL A 185 -6.42 9.08 12.75
N PHE A 186 -5.27 8.50 12.42
CA PHE A 186 -5.21 7.13 11.91
C PHE A 186 -5.71 6.10 12.93
N LEU A 187 -5.32 6.21 14.19
CA LEU A 187 -5.77 5.32 15.26
C LEU A 187 -7.28 5.43 15.47
N LEU A 188 -7.83 6.64 15.45
CA LEU A 188 -9.28 6.86 15.54
C LEU A 188 -10.02 6.20 14.37
N LEU A 189 -9.54 6.38 13.14
CA LEU A 189 -10.15 5.76 11.96
C LEU A 189 -10.03 4.23 11.97
N THR A 190 -8.90 3.70 12.44
CA THR A 190 -8.72 2.26 12.56
C THR A 190 -9.66 1.70 13.63
N ALA A 191 -9.80 2.39 14.77
CA ALA A 191 -10.72 2.01 15.84
C ALA A 191 -12.19 2.04 15.40
N THR A 192 -12.61 3.04 14.61
CA THR A 192 -13.99 3.08 14.07
C THR A 192 -14.24 1.95 13.08
N ILE A 193 -13.28 1.64 12.19
CA ILE A 193 -13.38 0.50 11.27
C ILE A 193 -13.48 -0.82 12.05
N CYS A 194 -12.60 -1.05 13.02
CA CYS A 194 -12.66 -2.23 13.89
C CYS A 194 -13.98 -2.31 14.65
N GLY A 195 -14.51 -1.18 15.15
CA GLY A 195 -15.80 -1.10 15.82
C GLY A 195 -16.97 -1.47 14.89
N LEU A 196 -17.00 -0.92 13.67
CA LEU A 196 -18.03 -1.24 12.68
C LEU A 196 -17.98 -2.72 12.23
N LEU A 197 -16.78 -3.26 12.03
CA LEU A 197 -16.60 -4.69 11.73
C LEU A 197 -17.01 -5.57 12.91
N GLY A 198 -16.72 -5.15 14.13
CA GLY A 198 -17.16 -5.83 15.36
C GLY A 198 -18.68 -5.82 15.51
N LEU A 199 -19.33 -4.69 15.24
CA LEU A 199 -20.80 -4.58 15.23
C LEU A 199 -21.43 -5.44 14.14
N TRP A 200 -20.87 -5.42 12.93
CA TRP A 200 -21.33 -6.26 11.82
C TRP A 200 -21.17 -7.76 12.15
N GLY A 201 -20.00 -8.17 12.65
CA GLY A 201 -19.74 -9.53 13.09
C GLY A 201 -20.64 -9.97 14.25
N GLY A 202 -20.84 -9.10 15.24
CA GLY A 202 -21.75 -9.33 16.36
C GLY A 202 -23.20 -9.54 15.88
N SER A 203 -23.68 -8.66 15.00
CA SER A 203 -25.01 -8.78 14.36
C SER A 203 -25.15 -10.10 13.59
N TYR A 204 -24.13 -10.50 12.84
CA TYR A 204 -24.08 -11.77 12.12
C TYR A 204 -24.15 -12.99 13.06
N PHE A 205 -23.43 -12.94 14.18
CA PHE A 205 -23.46 -14.02 15.18
C PHE A 205 -24.79 -14.09 15.94
N LEU A 206 -25.38 -12.94 16.29
CA LEU A 206 -26.70 -12.87 16.92
C LEU A 206 -27.78 -13.42 15.98
N THR A 207 -27.77 -13.03 14.71
CA THR A 207 -28.73 -13.52 13.72
C THR A 207 -28.58 -15.01 13.42
N ARG A 208 -27.36 -15.56 13.49
CA ARG A 208 -27.15 -17.03 13.43
C ARG A 208 -27.69 -17.79 14.64
N ARG A 209 -27.77 -17.16 15.82
CA ARG A 209 -28.37 -17.78 17.02
C ARG A 209 -29.90 -17.76 16.99
N ILE A 210 -30.51 -16.87 16.22
CA ILE A 210 -31.95 -16.86 15.98
C ILE A 210 -32.22 -17.99 14.97
N GLY A 211 -32.58 -19.16 15.50
CA GLY A 211 -32.67 -20.41 14.75
C GLY A 211 -33.43 -20.28 13.43
N HIS A 212 -32.83 -20.79 12.35
CA HIS A 212 -33.53 -20.96 11.09
C HIS A 212 -34.78 -21.82 11.31
N PRO A 213 -35.98 -21.41 10.84
CA PRO A 213 -37.12 -22.30 10.82
C PRO A 213 -36.70 -23.56 10.05
N ARG A 214 -36.87 -24.74 10.67
CA ARG A 214 -36.56 -26.03 10.05
C ARG A 214 -37.18 -26.04 8.65
N PRO A 215 -36.45 -26.45 7.60
CA PRO A 215 -37.03 -26.54 6.27
C PRO A 215 -38.28 -27.42 6.37
N ARG A 216 -39.43 -26.85 6.00
CA ARG A 216 -40.68 -27.60 5.87
C ARG A 216 -40.40 -28.72 4.89
N THR A 217 -40.25 -29.93 5.40
CA THR A 217 -40.21 -31.14 4.59
C THR A 217 -41.55 -31.18 3.85
N TRP A 218 -41.53 -30.92 2.56
CA TRP A 218 -42.68 -31.14 1.69
C TRP A 218 -42.89 -32.65 1.60
N ALA A 219 -43.70 -33.18 2.51
CA ALA A 219 -44.24 -34.51 2.39
C ALA A 219 -45.36 -34.46 1.34
N ARG A 220 -45.01 -34.85 0.11
CA ARG A 220 -45.73 -35.71 -0.84
C ARG A 220 -45.20 -35.50 -2.25
#